data_AF-A0A6G6YWJ3-F1
#
_entry.id   AF-A0A6G6YWJ3-F1
#
_cell.length_a   1.000
_cell.length_b   1.000
_cell.length_c   1.000
_cell.angle_alpha   90.00
_cell.angle_beta   90.00
_cell.angle_gamma   90.00
#
_symmetry.space_group_name_H-M   'P 1'
#
loop_
_entity.id
_entity.type
_entity.pdbx_description
1 polymer ?
#
loop_
_entity_poly.entity_id
_entity_poly.type
_entity_poly.pdbx_seq_one_letter_code
_entity_poly.pdbx_strand_id
1 'polypeptide(L)'
;MLSGIPVREGIDYEPLWRFLKFTDNNLGDPFEPGTYRVNPHTLEREVIEFFAELFRAPREFRGYITNGGTEGNIHGLYLARELYPDAVTYFSSDTHYSVSSARG
;
A
#
# COMPACT_ATOMS: atom_id res chain seq x y z
N MET A 1 19.56 -17.29 -3.51
CA MET A 1 18.41 -18.16 -3.28
C MET A 1 18.09 -18.17 -1.79
N LEU A 2 17.20 -17.27 -1.38
CA LEU A 2 16.56 -17.27 -0.06
C LEU A 2 15.41 -18.30 -0.12
N SER A 3 15.76 -19.58 -0.18
CA SER A 3 14.79 -20.68 -0.31
C SER A 3 13.91 -20.76 0.94
N GLY A 4 12.73 -20.17 0.88
CA GLY A 4 11.73 -20.22 1.97
C GLY A 4 11.00 -18.91 2.24
N ILE A 5 11.47 -17.77 1.72
CA ILE A 5 10.78 -16.49 1.85
C ILE A 5 10.05 -16.18 0.54
N PRO A 6 8.76 -15.80 0.56
CA PRO A 6 7.99 -15.48 -0.64
C PRO A 6 8.38 -14.11 -1.22
N VAL A 7 9.63 -13.97 -1.67
CA VAL A 7 10.16 -12.77 -2.33
C VAL A 7 10.53 -13.12 -3.76
N ARG A 8 10.08 -12.30 -4.70
CA ARG A 8 10.49 -12.43 -6.11
C ARG A 8 11.96 -12.03 -6.24
N GLU A 9 12.81 -12.99 -6.60
CA GLU A 9 14.22 -12.75 -6.95
C GLU A 9 14.37 -12.37 -8.43
N GLY A 10 15.52 -11.79 -8.80
CA GLY A 10 15.91 -11.57 -10.20
C GLY A 10 15.18 -10.43 -10.92
N ILE A 11 14.72 -9.42 -10.18
CA ILE A 11 14.14 -8.21 -10.77
C ILE A 11 15.27 -7.32 -11.31
N ASP A 12 15.22 -7.03 -12.61
CA ASP A 12 16.11 -6.03 -13.22
C ASP A 12 15.56 -4.62 -12.97
N TYR A 13 16.31 -3.84 -12.19
CA TYR A 13 15.98 -2.46 -11.84
C TYR A 13 16.74 -1.43 -12.68
N GLU A 14 17.62 -1.85 -13.59
CA GLU A 14 18.39 -0.94 -14.46
C GLU A 14 17.52 0.10 -15.18
N PRO A 15 16.32 -0.26 -15.71
CA PRO A 15 15.43 0.72 -16.33
C PRO A 15 15.01 1.87 -15.41
N LEU A 16 15.08 1.71 -14.09
CA LEU A 16 14.68 2.71 -13.10
C LEU A 16 15.84 3.57 -12.57
N TRP A 17 17.10 3.22 -12.83
CA TRP A 17 18.25 3.93 -12.25
C TRP A 17 18.29 5.42 -12.53
N ARG A 18 17.76 5.84 -13.69
CA ARG A 18 17.67 7.27 -14.05
C ARG A 18 16.87 8.11 -13.05
N PHE A 19 16.04 7.49 -12.21
CA PHE A 19 15.23 8.17 -11.20
C PHE A 19 15.99 8.40 -9.89
N LEU A 20 17.08 7.67 -9.63
CA LEU A 20 17.90 7.82 -8.42
C LEU A 20 18.60 9.19 -8.29
N LYS A 21 18.55 10.02 -9.33
CA LYS A 21 19.06 11.40 -9.32
C LYS A 21 18.08 12.42 -8.73
N PHE A 22 16.84 12.01 -8.45
CA PHE A 22 15.81 12.85 -7.86
C PHE A 22 15.63 12.49 -6.39
N THR A 23 15.25 13.47 -5.59
CA THR A 23 14.74 13.25 -4.23
C THR A 23 13.22 13.26 -4.31
N ASP A 24 12.61 12.22 -4.87
CA ASP A 24 11.16 12.16 -4.96
C ASP A 24 10.51 11.83 -3.61
N ASN A 25 9.25 12.25 -3.44
CA ASN A 25 8.48 11.96 -2.24
C ASN A 25 6.98 12.01 -2.53
N ASN A 26 6.28 10.90 -2.27
CA ASN A 26 4.82 10.76 -2.42
C ASN A 26 4.09 11.33 -1.20
N LEU A 27 4.38 12.59 -0.87
CA LEU A 27 3.85 13.22 0.32
C LEU A 27 2.36 13.56 0.15
N GLY A 28 1.52 12.93 0.98
CA GLY A 28 0.10 13.22 1.09
C GLY A 28 -0.78 12.25 0.31
N ASP A 29 -2.02 12.68 0.02
CA ASP A 29 -2.98 11.89 -0.74
C ASP A 29 -2.63 11.94 -2.25
N PRO A 30 -2.46 10.79 -2.93
CA PRO A 30 -2.18 10.75 -4.37
C PRO A 30 -3.30 11.33 -5.25
N PHE A 31 -4.53 11.43 -4.74
CA PHE A 31 -5.68 12.01 -5.45
C PHE A 31 -5.83 13.52 -5.27
N GLU A 32 -5.06 14.13 -4.36
CA GLU A 32 -5.11 15.56 -4.07
C GLU A 32 -3.86 16.29 -4.62
N PRO A 33 -3.97 17.61 -4.91
CA PRO A 33 -2.79 18.40 -5.25
C PRO A 33 -1.78 18.44 -4.10
N GLY A 34 -0.61 17.83 -4.30
CA GLY A 34 0.48 17.82 -3.33
C GLY A 34 1.22 19.17 -3.24
N THR A 35 1.79 19.45 -2.07
CA THR A 35 2.67 20.62 -1.85
C THR A 35 4.10 20.38 -2.35
N TYR A 36 4.52 19.11 -2.38
CA TYR A 36 5.83 18.70 -2.90
C TYR A 36 5.72 18.37 -4.39
N ARG A 37 6.45 19.10 -5.25
CA ARG A 37 6.28 19.01 -6.70
C ARG A 37 7.04 17.85 -7.36
N VAL A 38 8.03 17.29 -6.68
CA VAL A 38 8.82 16.14 -7.17
C VAL A 38 8.20 14.88 -6.59
N ASN A 39 7.05 14.49 -7.13
CA ASN A 39 6.34 13.29 -6.69
C ASN A 39 5.88 12.46 -7.90
N PRO A 40 5.78 11.13 -7.75
CA PRO A 40 5.22 10.24 -8.74
C PRO A 40 3.73 9.91 -8.50
N HIS A 41 2.90 10.83 -7.96
CA HIS A 41 1.47 10.55 -7.68
C HIS A 41 0.68 10.10 -8.92
N THR A 42 1.08 10.51 -10.12
CA THR A 42 0.47 9.99 -11.36
C THR A 42 0.75 8.50 -11.54
N LEU A 43 2.00 8.07 -11.38
CA LEU A 43 2.37 6.65 -11.43
C LEU A 43 1.70 5.87 -10.30
N GLU A 44 1.61 6.47 -9.11
CA GLU A 44 0.93 5.87 -7.97
C GLU A 44 -0.54 5.56 -8.30
N ARG A 45 -1.26 6.54 -8.88
CA ARG A 45 -2.66 6.38 -9.30
C ARG A 45 -2.82 5.33 -10.39
N GLU A 46 -1.92 5.25 -11.37
CA GLU A 46 -1.96 4.21 -12.41
C GLU A 46 -1.89 2.80 -11.81
N VAL A 47 -1.03 2.58 -10.80
CA VAL A 47 -0.93 1.30 -10.10
C VAL A 47 -2.19 1.02 -9.26
N ILE A 48 -2.71 2.04 -8.57
CA ILE A 48 -3.96 1.89 -7.80
C ILE A 48 -5.13 1.54 -8.73
N GLU A 49 -5.25 2.21 -9.88
CA GLU A 49 -6.28 1.96 -10.89
C GLU A 49 -6.20 0.53 -11.43
N PHE A 50 -4.99 0.03 -11.71
CA PHE A 50 -4.77 -1.35 -12.12
C PHE A 50 -5.33 -2.35 -11.09
N PHE A 51 -5.04 -2.17 -9.81
CA PHE A 51 -5.56 -3.05 -8.76
C PHE A 51 -7.05 -2.85 -8.49
N ALA A 52 -7.55 -1.62 -8.60
CA ALA A 52 -8.98 -1.31 -8.49
C ALA A 52 -9.78 -2.06 -9.57
N GLU A 53 -9.30 -2.07 -10.81
CA GLU A 53 -9.90 -2.87 -11.89
C GLU A 53 -9.80 -4.36 -11.60
N LEU A 54 -8.61 -4.85 -11.25
CA LEU A 54 -8.36 -6.26 -10.96
C LEU A 54 -9.28 -6.82 -9.86
N PHE A 55 -9.52 -6.03 -8.82
CA PHE A 55 -10.38 -6.40 -7.69
C PHE A 55 -11.83 -5.95 -7.83
N ARG A 56 -12.22 -5.35 -8.97
CA ARG A 56 -13.58 -4.84 -9.23
C ARG A 56 -14.06 -3.89 -8.13
N ALA A 57 -13.19 -2.97 -7.74
CA ALA A 57 -13.50 -1.93 -6.77
C ALA A 57 -14.72 -1.09 -7.24
N PRO A 58 -15.50 -0.51 -6.31
CA PRO A 58 -16.55 0.44 -6.65
C PRO A 58 -15.97 1.65 -7.41
N ARG A 59 -16.81 2.37 -8.15
CA ARG A 59 -16.39 3.54 -8.94
C ARG A 59 -15.71 4.62 -8.11
N GLU A 60 -16.09 4.74 -6.85
CA GLU A 60 -15.48 5.65 -5.88
C GLU A 60 -14.56 4.83 -4.97
N PHE A 61 -13.27 4.84 -5.29
CA PHE A 61 -12.22 4.24 -4.46
C PHE A 61 -11.19 5.29 -4.05
N ARG A 62 -10.48 4.97 -2.97
CA ARG A 62 -9.30 5.68 -2.46
C ARG A 62 -8.28 4.63 -2.06
N GLY A 63 -7.01 5.00 -2.12
CA GLY A 63 -5.90 4.12 -1.78
C GLY A 63 -4.57 4.85 -1.96
N TYR A 64 -3.50 4.21 -1.52
CA TYR A 64 -2.14 4.69 -1.69
C TYR A 64 -1.19 3.48 -1.70
N ILE A 65 0.04 3.67 -2.20
CA ILE A 65 1.03 2.61 -2.24
C ILE A 65 1.77 2.51 -0.90
N THR A 66 1.67 1.34 -0.28
CA THR A 66 2.29 1.06 1.03
C THR A 66 3.73 0.55 0.89
N ASN A 67 4.51 0.64 1.96
CA ASN A 67 5.86 0.05 2.04
C ASN A 67 5.84 -1.48 2.20
N GLY A 68 4.66 -2.09 2.36
CA GLY A 68 4.47 -3.52 2.48
C GLY A 68 3.16 -3.91 3.15
N GLY A 69 2.86 -5.22 3.17
CA GLY A 69 1.59 -5.73 3.68
C GLY A 69 1.31 -5.42 5.16
N THR A 70 2.35 -5.24 5.98
CA THR A 70 2.19 -4.84 7.38
C THR A 70 1.53 -3.47 7.51
N GLU A 71 2.00 -2.47 6.76
CA GLU A 71 1.44 -1.13 6.76
C GLU A 71 0.00 -1.16 6.24
N GLY A 72 -0.26 -1.88 5.14
CA GLY A 72 -1.62 -2.04 4.60
C GLY A 72 -2.59 -2.68 5.59
N ASN A 73 -2.15 -3.71 6.32
CA ASN A 73 -2.97 -4.35 7.36
C ASN A 73 -3.26 -3.41 8.53
N ILE A 74 -2.26 -2.67 9.01
CA ILE A 74 -2.43 -1.70 10.09
C ILE A 74 -3.40 -0.61 9.66
N HIS A 75 -3.21 -0.04 8.47
CA HIS A 75 -4.06 1.03 7.97
C HIS A 75 -5.50 0.58 7.75
N GLY A 76 -5.71 -0.61 7.16
CA GLY A 76 -7.05 -1.17 6.96
C GLY A 76 -7.79 -1.40 8.28
N LEU A 77 -7.11 -1.90 9.31
CA LEU A 77 -7.70 -2.08 10.64
C LEU A 77 -7.95 -0.77 11.36
N TYR A 78 -7.05 0.20 11.22
CA TYR A 78 -7.26 1.56 11.73
C TYR A 78 -8.55 2.16 11.13
N LEU A 79 -8.70 2.14 9.80
CA LEU A 79 -9.92 2.63 9.14
C LEU A 79 -11.18 1.89 9.60
N ALA A 80 -11.12 0.56 9.72
CA ALA A 80 -12.24 -0.24 10.20
C ALA A 80 -12.65 0.15 11.63
N ARG A 81 -11.69 0.41 12.51
CA ARG A 81 -11.94 0.85 13.89
C ARG A 81 -12.56 2.24 13.95
N GLU A 82 -12.07 3.18 13.16
CA GLU A 82 -12.64 4.54 13.10
C GLU A 82 -14.08 4.53 12.55
N LEU A 83 -14.39 3.63 11.61
CA LEU A 83 -15.73 3.47 11.06
C LEU A 83 -16.68 2.65 11.95
N TYR A 84 -16.15 1.70 12.73
CA TYR A 84 -16.91 0.76 13.54
C TYR A 84 -16.28 0.57 14.93
N PRO A 85 -16.39 1.56 15.83
CA PRO A 85 -15.66 1.56 17.11
C PRO A 85 -16.03 0.42 18.06
N ASP A 86 -17.26 -0.10 17.98
CA ASP A 86 -17.75 -1.20 18.82
C ASP A 86 -17.66 -2.58 18.15
N ALA A 87 -17.08 -2.66 16.95
CA ALA A 87 -17.00 -3.93 16.21
C ALA A 87 -15.94 -4.87 16.79
N VAL A 88 -16.18 -6.17 16.63
CA VAL A 88 -15.23 -7.23 17.00
C VAL A 88 -14.47 -7.69 15.76
N THR A 89 -13.14 -7.65 15.81
CA THR A 89 -12.27 -8.15 14.72
C THR A 89 -12.05 -9.65 14.83
N TYR A 90 -12.44 -10.39 13.78
CA TYR A 90 -12.19 -11.83 13.64
C TYR A 90 -11.05 -12.11 12.67
N PHE A 91 -10.18 -13.04 13.00
CA PHE A 91 -9.14 -13.57 12.10
C PHE A 91 -8.71 -14.99 12.51
N SER A 92 -8.04 -15.70 11.59
CA SER A 92 -7.59 -17.09 11.78
C SER A 92 -6.30 -17.17 12.60
N SER A 93 -6.02 -18.33 13.21
CA SER A 93 -4.69 -18.64 13.76
C SER A 93 -3.57 -18.59 12.71
N ASP A 94 -3.92 -18.76 11.43
CA ASP A 94 -2.97 -18.71 10.31
C ASP A 94 -2.76 -17.28 9.76
N THR A 95 -3.46 -16.28 10.31
CA THR A 95 -3.35 -14.90 9.84
C THR A 95 -1.96 -14.34 10.13
N HIS A 96 -1.42 -13.58 9.17
CA HIS A 96 -0.11 -12.96 9.31
C HIS A 96 -0.03 -12.10 10.58
N TYR A 97 1.08 -12.23 11.33
CA TYR A 97 1.24 -11.64 12.66
C TYR A 97 0.99 -10.12 12.70
N SER A 98 1.23 -9.39 11.59
CA SER A 98 0.99 -7.95 11.48
C SER A 98 -0.44 -7.54 11.83
N VAL A 99 -1.42 -8.41 11.56
CA VAL A 99 -2.83 -8.16 11.91
C VAL A 99 -3.02 -8.16 13.42
N SER A 100 -2.37 -9.07 14.13
CA SER A 100 -2.42 -9.10 15.60
C SER A 100 -1.71 -7.90 16.23
N SER A 101 -0.61 -7.44 15.63
CA SER A 101 0.13 -6.24 16.06
C SER A 101 -0.64 -4.94 15.87
N ALA A 102 -1.62 -4.93 14.97
CA ALA A 102 -2.46 -3.79 14.68
C ALA A 102 -3.68 -3.62 15.62
N ARG A 103 -3.88 -4.53 16.59
CA ARG A 103 -5.04 -4.56 17.53
C ARG A 103 -5.03 -3.46 18.62
N GLY A 104 -4.31 -2.36 18.42
CA GLY A 104 -4.20 -1.26 19.38
C GLY A 104 -5.48 -0.44 19.53
#